data_AF-A0A2H0MY07-F1
#
_entry.id   AF-A0A2H0MY07-F1
#
_cell.length_a   1.000
_cell.length_b   1.000
_cell.length_c   1.000
_cell.angle_alpha   90.00
_cell.angle_beta   90.00
_cell.angle_gamma   90.00
#
_symmetry.space_group_name_H-M   'P 1'
#
loop_
_entity.id
_entity.type
_entity.pdbx_description
1 polymer ?
#
loop_
_entity_poly.entity_id
_entity_poly.type
_entity_poly.pdbx_seq_one_letter_code
_entity_poly.pdbx_strand_id
1 'polypeptide(L)' 'MKSKLKIRATGLGLMILGGILFVVAVRLISSEWPQIFVGLASILSSAMGFGILLMPIDPPSTAPQKND' A
#
# COMPACT_ATOMS: atom_id res chain seq x y z
N MET A 1 15.60 -13.35 3.97
CA MET A 1 15.41 -12.59 2.71
C MET A 1 14.05 -12.80 2.04
N LYS A 2 13.50 -14.03 1.94
CA LYS A 2 12.23 -14.31 1.23
C LYS A 2 11.00 -13.53 1.74
N SER A 3 10.89 -13.28 3.04
CA SER A 3 9.71 -12.61 3.63
C SER A 3 9.64 -11.11 3.34
N LYS A 4 10.78 -10.43 3.23
CA LYS A 4 10.83 -8.98 2.91
C LYS A 4 10.34 -8.68 1.49
N LEU A 5 10.71 -9.55 0.54
CA LEU A 5 10.25 -9.43 -0.85
C LEU A 5 8.74 -9.67 -0.98
N LYS A 6 8.17 -10.59 -0.18
CA LYS A 6 6.72 -10.83 -0.14
C LYS A 6 5.96 -9.59 0.32
N ILE A 7 6.41 -8.92 1.39
CA ILE A 7 5.71 -7.73 1.90
C ILE A 7 5.80 -6.56 0.90
N ARG A 8 6.97 -6.38 0.25
CA ARG A 8 7.10 -5.39 -0.83
C ARG A 8 6.21 -5.73 -2.04
N ALA A 9 6.11 -7.00 -2.42
CA ALA A 9 5.22 -7.46 -3.48
C ALA A 9 3.74 -7.26 -3.11
N THR A 10 3.37 -7.44 -1.84
CA THR A 10 2.04 -7.10 -1.33
C THR A 10 1.76 -5.61 -1.45
N GLY A 11 2.70 -4.75 -1.04
CA GLY A 11 2.56 -3.29 -1.21
C GLY A 11 2.40 -2.86 -2.68
N LEU A 12 3.19 -3.45 -3.58
CA LEU A 12 3.07 -3.22 -5.02
C LEU A 12 1.70 -3.68 -5.56
N GLY A 13 1.23 -4.84 -5.13
CA GLY A 13 -0.08 -5.37 -5.49
C GLY A 13 -1.22 -4.46 -5.03
N LEU A 14 -1.16 -3.92 -3.81
CA LEU A 14 -2.13 -2.93 -3.30
C LEU A 14 -2.13 -1.65 -4.12
N MET A 15 -0.97 -1.22 -4.61
CA MET A 15 -0.82 -0.01 -5.42
C MET A 15 -1.47 -0.19 -6.80
N ILE A 16 -1.25 -1.35 -7.44
CA ILE A 16 -1.89 -1.70 -8.71
C ILE A 16 -3.41 -1.83 -8.53
N LEU A 17 -3.85 -2.48 -7.46
CA LEU A 17 -5.28 -2.64 -7.14
C LEU A 17 -5.95 -1.28 -6.93
N GLY A 18 -5.28 -0.36 -6.22
CA GLY A 18 -5.74 1.02 -6.03
C GLY A 18 -5.90 1.74 -7.38
N GLY A 19 -4.93 1.63 -8.29
CA GLY A 19 -5.03 2.19 -9.63
C GLY A 19 -6.19 1.62 -10.46
N ILE A 20 -6.44 0.31 -10.38
CA ILE A 20 -7.58 -0.32 -11.07
C ILE A 20 -8.91 0.18 -10.48
N LEU A 21 -9.02 0.27 -9.15
CA LEU A 21 -10.20 0.83 -8.49
C LEU A 21 -10.46 2.29 -8.91
N PHE A 22 -9.41 3.07 -9.13
CA PHE A 22 -9.55 4.44 -9.64
C PHE A 22 -10.19 4.46 -11.03
N VAL A 23 -9.69 3.62 -11.94
CA VAL A 23 -10.21 3.54 -13.31
C VAL A 23 -11.67 3.09 -13.30
N VAL A 24 -12.02 2.11 -12.45
CA VAL A 24 -13.40 1.66 -12.25
C VAL A 24 -14.28 2.80 -11.72
N ALA A 25 -13.80 3.58 -10.74
CA ALA A 25 -14.53 4.73 -10.22
C ALA A 25 -14.81 5.77 -11.32
N VAL A 26 -13.83 6.03 -12.20
CA VAL A 26 -13.96 7.03 -13.26
C VAL A 26 -14.80 6.54 -14.45
N ARG A 27 -14.76 5.24 -14.77
CA ARG A 27 -15.32 4.70 -16.02
C ARG A 27 -16.66 3.98 -15.87
N LEU A 28 -16.92 3.37 -14.72
CA LEU A 28 -18.07 2.49 -14.52
C LEU A 28 -19.13 3.07 -13.57
N ILE A 29 -18.78 4.08 -12.78
CA ILE A 29 -19.69 4.68 -11.81
C ILE A 29 -20.12 6.06 -12.31
N SER A 30 -21.41 6.21 -12.64
CA SER A 30 -22.01 7.48 -13.04
C SER A 30 -22.66 8.24 -11.88
N SER A 31 -22.78 7.62 -10.70
CA SER A 31 -23.30 8.28 -9.50
C SER A 31 -22.17 8.97 -8.73
N GLU A 32 -22.39 10.24 -8.43
CA GLU A 32 -21.46 11.17 -7.78
C GLU A 32 -20.91 10.67 -6.43
N TRP A 33 -21.76 10.19 -5.53
CA TRP A 33 -21.32 9.71 -4.20
C TRP A 33 -20.47 8.43 -4.25
N PRO A 34 -20.91 7.34 -4.92
CA PRO A 34 -20.09 6.14 -5.06
C PRO A 34 -18.75 6.40 -5.77
N GLN A 35 -18.71 7.32 -6.73
CA GLN A 35 -17.48 7.68 -7.43
C GLN A 35 -16.47 8.33 -6.48
N ILE A 36 -16.91 9.26 -5.63
CA ILE A 36 -16.05 9.93 -4.64
C ILE A 36 -15.54 8.93 -3.60
N PHE A 37 -16.40 8.06 -3.07
CA PHE A 37 -15.99 7.05 -2.09
C PHE A 37 -14.95 6.06 -2.66
N VAL A 38 -15.18 5.56 -3.88
CA VAL A 38 -14.25 4.61 -4.52
C VAL A 38 -12.96 5.31 -4.95
N GLY A 39 -13.03 6.58 -5.37
CA GLY A 39 -11.86 7.41 -5.65
C GLY A 39 -11.00 7.65 -4.41
N LEU A 40 -11.61 8.02 -3.28
CA LEU A 40 -10.90 8.17 -2.00
C LEU A 40 -10.30 6.85 -1.51
N ALA A 41 -11.06 5.75 -1.61
CA ALA A 41 -10.57 4.41 -1.24
C ALA A 41 -9.37 3.98 -2.11
N SER A 42 -9.39 4.33 -3.40
CA SER A 42 -8.27 4.08 -4.32
C SER A 42 -7.00 4.84 -3.92
N ILE A 43 -7.14 6.14 -3.63
CA ILE A 43 -6.01 6.98 -3.20
C ILE A 43 -5.47 6.45 -1.86
N LEU A 44 -6.36 6.10 -0.93
CA LEU A 44 -5.99 5.50 0.35
C LEU A 44 -5.25 4.17 0.16
N SER A 45 -5.73 3.29 -0.71
CA SER A 45 -5.09 2.01 -1.03
C SER A 45 -3.70 2.21 -1.65
N SER A 46 -3.55 3.19 -2.54
CA SER A 46 -2.24 3.53 -3.13
C SER A 46 -1.28 4.09 -2.08
N ALA A 47 -1.76 4.95 -1.20
CA ALA A 47 -0.95 5.51 -0.10
C ALA A 47 -0.53 4.43 0.90
N MET A 48 -1.42 3.49 1.25
CA MET A 48 -1.09 2.33 2.08
C MET A 48 -0.07 1.40 1.40
N GLY A 49 -0.27 1.09 0.11
CA GLY A 49 0.67 0.28 -0.66
C GLY A 49 2.06 0.90 -0.72
N PHE A 50 2.12 2.23 -0.89
CA PHE A 50 3.36 3.01 -0.84
C PHE A 50 3.98 3.04 0.57
N GLY A 51 3.18 3.20 1.61
CA GLY A 51 3.62 3.15 3.00
C GLY A 51 4.27 1.82 3.37
N ILE A 52 3.67 0.69 2.95
CA ILE A 52 4.25 -0.65 3.13
C ILE A 52 5.58 -0.80 2.36
N LEU A 53 5.71 -0.14 1.20
CA LEU A 53 6.93 -0.16 0.41
C LEU A 53 8.09 0.61 1.09
N LEU A 54 7.77 1.75 1.70
CA LEU A 54 8.71 2.62 2.39
C LEU A 54 9.05 2.18 3.81
N MET A 55 8.16 1.41 4.46
CA MET A 55 8.38 0.96 5.82
C MET A 55 9.68 0.15 5.91
N PRO A 56 10.62 0.52 6.81
CA PRO A 56 11.78 -0.32 7.07
C PRO A 56 11.29 -1.60 7.76
N ILE A 57 11.28 -2.71 7.02
CA ILE A 57 10.89 -4.05 7.51
C ILE A 57 12.07 -4.75 8.21
N ASP A 58 13.11 -3.99 8.55
CA ASP A 58 14.14 -4.44 9.45
C ASP A 58 13.66 -4.08 10.86
N PRO A 59 13.56 -5.06 11.80
CA PRO A 59 13.44 -4.69 13.20
C PRO A 59 14.60 -3.73 13.52
N PRO A 60 14.40 -2.70 14.38
CA PRO A 60 15.49 -1.81 14.77
C PRO A 60 16.66 -2.70 15.13
N SER A 61 17.75 -2.54 14.37
CA SER A 61 18.98 -3.31 14.50
C SER A 61 19.19 -3.59 15.98
N THR A 62 19.25 -4.86 16.37
CA THR A 62 19.92 -5.26 17.60
C THR A 62 21.34 -4.75 17.43
N ALA A 63 21.58 -3.50 17.82
CA ALA A 63 22.88 -3.10 18.31
C ALA A 63 23.25 -4.17 19.35
N PRO A 64 24.45 -4.78 19.28
CA PRO A 64 24.87 -5.65 20.35
C PRO A 64 24.81 -4.80 21.62
N GLN A 65 23.90 -5.15 22.53
CA GLN A 65 24.02 -4.77 23.94
C GLN A 65 25.35 -5.37 24.38
N LYS A 66 26.42 -4.58 24.26
CA LYS A 66 27.71 -4.84 24.89
C LYS A 66 27.43 -4.74 26.39
N ASN A 67 27.19 -5.90 26.99
CA ASN A 67 27.25 -6.04 28.44
C ASN A 67 28.72 -5.85 28.83
N ASP A 68 29.10 -4.63 29.20
CA ASP A 68 30.27 -4.32 30.02
C ASP A 68 29.95 -3.08 30.87
#